data_AF-A0A2N6SVW7-F1
#
_entry.id   AF-A0A2N6SVW7-F1
#
_cell.length_a   1.000
_cell.length_b   1.000
_cell.length_c   1.000
_cell.angle_alpha   90.00
_cell.angle_beta   90.00
_cell.angle_gamma   90.00
#
_symmetry.space_group_name_H-M   'P 1'
#
loop_
_entity.id
_entity.type
_entity.pdbx_description
1 polymer ?
#
loop_
_entity_poly.entity_id
_entity_poly.type
_entity_poly.pdbx_seq_one_letter_code
_entity_poly.pdbx_strand_id
1 'polypeptide(L)'
;MLDRLLPALRGVAGPRTRAPNPMELLDAAAALDLLAACMNSGMPPGDAAAATASAAPARLARPLSDVAGRLSLGASAPWSALAAVPELADLVALARRSGDSGAAMAAGVAELAVVRRAAAGDAAEATAERAGVLIAGPLALCFLPAFVVLGLIPTIAGLADTMLGSLTAGPA
;
A
#
# COMPACT_ATOMS: atom_id res chain seq x y z
N MET A 1 13.48 34.59 -10.45
CA MET A 1 12.15 34.22 -9.90
C MET A 1 11.95 32.70 -9.82
N LEU A 2 12.52 31.91 -10.74
CA LEU A 2 12.50 30.43 -10.74
C LEU A 2 13.28 29.74 -9.60
N ASP A 3 14.34 30.35 -9.05
CA ASP A 3 15.19 29.72 -8.02
C ASP A 3 14.54 29.52 -6.64
N ARG A 4 13.44 30.20 -6.34
CA ARG A 4 12.73 30.07 -5.05
C ARG A 4 11.67 28.97 -5.01
N LEU A 5 11.35 28.33 -6.15
CA LEU A 5 10.31 27.29 -6.24
C LEU A 5 10.85 25.87 -6.00
N LEU A 6 12.12 25.63 -6.31
CA LEU A 6 12.78 24.33 -6.14
C LEU A 6 12.91 23.82 -4.67
N PRO A 7 13.07 24.68 -3.64
CA PRO A 7 13.17 24.23 -2.25
C PRO A 7 11.84 23.70 -1.68
N ALA A 8 10.71 24.24 -2.11
CA ALA A 8 9.38 23.84 -1.62
C ALA A 8 9.00 22.41 -2.05
N LEU A 9 9.56 21.93 -3.17
CA LEU A 9 9.36 20.57 -3.66
C LEU A 9 10.23 19.51 -2.95
N ARG A 10 11.27 19.92 -2.21
CA ARG A 10 12.21 19.00 -1.52
C ARG A 10 11.75 18.59 -0.11
N GLY A 11 10.75 19.26 0.47
CA GLY A 11 10.29 19.02 1.85
C GLY A 11 9.46 17.75 2.07
N VAL A 12 9.07 17.03 1.02
CA VAL A 12 8.16 15.86 1.09
C VAL A 12 8.94 14.52 1.13
N ALA A 13 10.21 14.54 1.52
CA ALA A 13 11.03 13.33 1.64
C ALA A 13 11.35 13.04 3.12
N GLY A 14 10.31 12.73 3.91
CA GLY A 14 10.48 12.01 5.17
C GLY A 14 11.02 10.60 4.94
N PRO A 15 11.38 9.84 6.01
CA PRO A 15 11.82 8.45 5.88
C PRO A 15 10.74 7.69 5.11
N ARG A 16 11.03 7.32 3.86
CA ARG A 16 10.09 6.57 3.04
C ARG A 16 10.05 5.17 3.60
N THR A 17 9.14 4.90 4.54
CA THR A 17 8.68 3.53 4.78
C THR A 17 8.27 3.01 3.41
N ARG A 18 9.03 2.04 2.89
CA ARG A 18 8.81 1.49 1.56
C ARG A 18 7.36 1.02 1.52
N ALA A 19 6.56 1.62 0.65
CA ALA A 19 5.20 1.15 0.44
C ALA A 19 5.28 -0.35 0.09
N PRO A 20 4.47 -1.21 0.72
CA PRO A 20 4.50 -2.64 0.46
C PRO A 20 4.30 -2.89 -1.04
N ASN A 21 5.12 -3.75 -1.64
CA ASN A 21 4.93 -4.11 -3.04
C ASN A 21 3.66 -4.97 -3.16
N PRO A 22 2.69 -4.64 -4.04
CA PRO A 22 1.50 -5.46 -4.24
C PRO A 22 1.81 -6.93 -4.53
N MET A 23 2.89 -7.21 -5.26
CA MET A 23 3.30 -8.59 -5.54
C MET A 23 3.79 -9.33 -4.29
N GLU A 24 4.49 -8.65 -3.37
CA GLU A 24 4.93 -9.25 -2.11
C GLU A 24 3.75 -9.59 -1.21
N LEU A 25 2.71 -8.76 -1.21
CA LEU A 25 1.46 -9.01 -0.50
C LEU A 25 0.68 -10.18 -1.09
N LEU A 26 0.63 -10.31 -2.42
CA LEU A 26 -0.02 -11.43 -3.10
C LEU A 26 0.72 -12.75 -2.87
N ASP A 27 2.06 -12.74 -2.92
CA ASP A 27 2.89 -13.90 -2.57
C ASP A 27 2.60 -14.37 -1.13
N ALA A 28 2.50 -13.43 -0.18
CA ALA A 28 2.18 -13.72 1.21
C ALA A 28 0.74 -14.27 1.36
N ALA A 29 -0.23 -13.69 0.64
CA ALA A 29 -1.60 -14.20 0.64
C ALA A 29 -1.67 -15.66 0.18
N ALA A 30 -1.02 -15.99 -0.94
CA ALA A 30 -0.98 -17.34 -1.48
C ALA A 30 -0.32 -18.34 -0.51
N ALA A 31 0.78 -17.94 0.15
CA ALA A 31 1.42 -18.77 1.17
C ALA A 31 0.50 -19.01 2.38
N LEU A 32 -0.24 -17.98 2.83
CA LEU A 32 -1.20 -18.10 3.92
C LEU A 32 -2.38 -19.02 3.53
N ASP A 33 -2.92 -18.90 2.31
CA ASP A 33 -3.98 -19.80 1.84
C ASP A 33 -3.53 -21.26 1.83
N LEU A 34 -2.31 -21.52 1.35
CA LEU A 34 -1.75 -22.87 1.30
C LEU A 34 -1.55 -23.42 2.71
N LEU A 35 -1.01 -22.62 3.62
CA LEU A 35 -0.85 -22.99 5.03
C LEU A 35 -2.20 -23.30 5.68
N ALA A 36 -3.21 -22.46 5.46
CA ALA A 36 -4.57 -22.68 5.97
C ALA A 36 -5.20 -23.94 5.37
N ALA A 37 -5.04 -24.18 4.06
CA ALA A 37 -5.54 -25.36 3.38
C ALA A 37 -4.92 -26.65 3.93
N CYS A 38 -3.59 -26.68 4.14
CA CYS A 38 -2.90 -27.80 4.78
C CYS A 38 -3.41 -28.05 6.21
N MET A 39 -3.55 -27.00 7.02
CA MET A 39 -4.07 -27.18 8.39
C MET A 39 -5.53 -27.65 8.41
N ASN A 40 -6.37 -27.15 7.49
CA ASN A 40 -7.75 -27.60 7.33
C ASN A 40 -7.87 -29.05 6.85
N SER A 41 -6.85 -29.57 6.14
CA SER A 41 -6.79 -31.00 5.81
C SER A 41 -6.34 -31.88 6.98
N GLY A 42 -6.17 -31.32 8.17
CA GLY A 42 -5.71 -32.02 9.37
C GLY A 42 -4.19 -32.15 9.48
N MET A 43 -3.43 -31.46 8.62
CA MET A 43 -1.97 -31.48 8.69
C MET A 43 -1.48 -30.74 9.95
N PRO A 44 -0.52 -31.29 10.71
CA PRO A 44 0.10 -30.59 11.82
C PRO A 44 0.76 -29.28 11.38
N PRO A 45 0.79 -28.22 12.23
CA PRO A 45 1.31 -26.91 11.82
C PRO A 45 2.76 -26.91 11.33
N GLY A 46 3.61 -27.81 11.85
CA GLY A 46 5.00 -27.96 11.41
C GLY A 46 5.11 -28.50 9.97
N ASP A 47 4.35 -29.55 9.68
CA ASP A 47 4.29 -30.14 8.34
C ASP A 47 3.63 -29.19 7.34
N ALA A 48 2.58 -28.47 7.77
CA ALA A 48 1.92 -27.47 6.97
C ALA A 48 2.87 -26.30 6.62
N ALA A 49 3.68 -25.85 7.58
CA ALA A 49 4.70 -24.83 7.35
C ALA A 49 5.79 -25.32 6.37
N ALA A 50 6.25 -26.57 6.49
CA ALA A 50 7.22 -27.17 5.59
C ALA A 50 6.66 -27.33 4.17
N ALA A 51 5.44 -27.83 4.03
CA ALA A 51 4.74 -27.97 2.75
C ALA A 51 4.56 -26.60 2.09
N THR A 52 4.13 -25.59 2.85
CA THR A 52 3.98 -24.22 2.36
C THR A 52 5.33 -23.65 1.90
N ALA A 53 6.40 -23.85 2.68
CA ALA A 53 7.73 -23.38 2.33
C ALA A 53 8.23 -23.94 1.00
N SER A 54 7.87 -25.19 0.64
CA SER A 54 8.30 -25.83 -0.61
C SER A 54 7.68 -25.20 -1.87
N ALA A 55 6.51 -24.57 -1.74
CA ALA A 55 5.81 -23.92 -2.84
C ALA A 55 5.94 -22.39 -2.84
N ALA A 56 6.47 -21.82 -1.75
CA ALA A 56 6.58 -20.37 -1.57
C ALA A 56 7.83 -19.79 -2.26
N PRO A 57 7.80 -18.50 -2.65
CA PRO A 57 9.00 -17.79 -3.10
C PRO A 57 10.11 -17.81 -2.05
N ALA A 58 11.37 -17.75 -2.48
CA ALA A 58 12.55 -17.89 -1.62
C ALA A 58 12.55 -16.97 -0.37
N ARG A 59 11.98 -15.75 -0.50
CA ARG A 59 11.83 -14.80 0.62
C ARG A 59 10.97 -15.36 1.77
N LEU A 60 9.91 -16.10 1.45
CA LEU A 60 8.97 -16.66 2.42
C LEU A 60 9.33 -18.10 2.79
N ALA A 61 9.92 -18.85 1.86
CA ALA A 61 10.29 -20.26 2.05
C ALA A 61 11.26 -20.46 3.22
N ARG A 62 12.31 -19.62 3.32
CA ARG A 62 13.32 -19.77 4.37
C ARG A 62 12.77 -19.51 5.79
N PRO A 63 12.05 -18.40 6.05
CA PRO A 63 11.38 -18.19 7.34
C PRO A 63 10.37 -19.29 7.69
N LEU A 64 9.56 -19.76 6.73
CA LEU A 64 8.61 -20.86 6.96
C LEU A 64 9.31 -22.19 7.27
N SER A 65 10.44 -22.47 6.62
CA SER A 65 11.27 -23.64 6.92
C SER A 65 11.89 -23.57 8.32
N ASP A 66 12.31 -22.38 8.76
CA ASP A 66 12.80 -22.16 10.14
C ASP A 66 11.69 -22.40 11.17
N VAL A 67 10.46 -21.95 10.89
CA VAL A 67 9.29 -22.27 11.74
C VAL A 67 9.07 -23.78 11.82
N ALA A 68 9.08 -24.48 10.68
CA ALA A 68 8.90 -25.94 10.65
C ALA A 68 9.98 -26.66 11.48
N GLY A 69 11.24 -26.26 11.32
CA GLY A 69 12.35 -26.76 12.12
C GLY A 69 12.15 -26.52 13.61
N ARG A 70 11.75 -25.31 14.01
CA ARG A 70 11.49 -24.96 15.41
C ARG A 70 10.32 -25.73 16.02
N LEU A 71 9.26 -25.96 15.24
CA LEU A 71 8.13 -26.80 15.66
C LEU A 71 8.57 -28.25 15.88
N SER A 72 9.41 -28.80 15.00
CA SER A 72 9.94 -30.18 15.16
C SER A 72 10.80 -30.34 16.41
N LEU A 73 11.44 -29.25 16.87
CA LEU A 73 12.26 -29.21 18.09
C LEU A 73 11.45 -28.86 19.35
N GLY A 74 10.15 -28.59 19.25
CA GLY A 74 9.31 -28.19 20.39
C GLY A 74 9.66 -26.81 20.96
N ALA A 75 10.13 -25.88 20.13
CA ALA A 75 10.46 -24.53 20.58
C ALA A 75 9.24 -23.80 21.16
N SER A 76 9.44 -22.97 22.19
CA SER A 76 8.36 -22.23 22.85
C SER A 76 7.78 -21.07 22.01
N ALA A 77 8.52 -20.59 21.01
CA ALA A 77 8.09 -19.49 20.13
C ALA A 77 8.49 -19.77 18.67
N PRO A 78 7.98 -20.84 18.04
CA PRO A 78 8.48 -21.31 16.76
C PRO A 78 8.20 -20.32 15.62
N TRP A 79 7.07 -19.60 15.69
CA TRP A 79 6.63 -18.62 14.69
C TRP A 79 7.40 -17.30 14.71
N SER A 80 8.23 -17.05 15.74
CA SER A 80 8.95 -15.77 15.90
C SER A 80 9.86 -15.40 14.73
N ALA A 81 10.33 -16.39 13.96
CA ALA A 81 11.13 -16.18 12.75
C ALA A 81 10.40 -15.32 11.70
N LEU A 82 9.07 -15.36 11.68
CA LEU A 82 8.25 -14.59 10.73
C LEU A 82 8.17 -13.10 11.06
N ALA A 83 8.57 -12.67 12.26
CA ALA A 83 8.56 -11.25 12.63
C ALA A 83 9.49 -10.40 11.74
N ALA A 84 10.52 -11.01 11.15
CA ALA A 84 11.43 -10.37 10.22
C ALA A 84 10.84 -10.21 8.80
N VAL A 85 9.68 -10.80 8.53
CA VAL A 85 8.96 -10.73 7.26
C VAL A 85 7.71 -9.88 7.47
N PRO A 86 7.71 -8.60 7.08
CA PRO A 86 6.60 -7.68 7.37
C PRO A 86 5.23 -8.23 6.96
N GLU A 87 5.16 -8.91 5.81
CA GLU A 87 3.93 -9.46 5.25
C GLU A 87 3.38 -10.65 6.07
N LEU A 88 4.22 -11.32 6.86
CA LEU A 88 3.84 -12.45 7.71
C LEU A 88 3.91 -12.12 9.21
N ALA A 89 4.31 -10.90 9.60
CA ALA A 89 4.53 -10.53 10.99
C ALA A 89 3.26 -10.70 11.87
N ASP A 90 2.09 -10.38 11.33
CA ASP A 90 0.80 -10.54 12.03
C ASP A 90 0.49 -12.01 12.39
N LEU A 91 1.09 -12.95 11.67
CA LEU A 91 0.97 -14.38 11.95
C LEU A 91 1.62 -14.76 13.28
N VAL A 92 2.64 -14.02 13.74
CA VAL A 92 3.27 -14.26 15.05
C VAL A 92 2.30 -14.02 16.19
N ALA A 93 1.55 -12.91 16.14
CA ALA A 93 0.53 -12.59 17.12
C ALA A 93 -0.66 -13.56 17.04
N LEU A 94 -1.03 -13.98 15.82
CA LEU A 94 -2.01 -15.04 15.59
C LEU A 94 -1.60 -16.36 16.23
N ALA A 95 -0.42 -16.87 15.91
CA ALA A 95 0.03 -18.14 16.44
C ALA A 95 0.07 -18.15 17.97
N ARG A 96 0.49 -17.03 18.59
CA ARG A 96 0.48 -16.87 20.05
C ARG A 96 -0.93 -16.91 20.65
N ARG A 97 -1.95 -16.36 19.95
CA ARG A 97 -3.34 -16.31 20.44
C ARG A 97 -4.09 -17.63 20.20
N SER A 98 -3.73 -18.35 19.14
CA SER A 98 -4.31 -19.64 18.76
C SER A 98 -3.82 -20.80 19.63
N GLY A 99 -2.64 -20.66 20.25
CA GLY A 99 -2.00 -21.72 21.02
C GLY A 99 -1.68 -22.94 20.14
N ASP A 100 -1.82 -24.14 20.69
CA ASP A 100 -1.53 -25.40 19.98
C ASP A 100 -2.66 -25.87 19.05
N SER A 101 -3.72 -25.06 18.88
CA SER A 101 -4.90 -25.42 18.07
C SER A 101 -4.68 -25.10 16.58
N GLY A 102 -4.41 -26.15 15.79
CA GLY A 102 -4.26 -26.04 14.32
C GLY A 102 -5.52 -25.54 13.60
N ALA A 103 -6.71 -25.93 14.05
CA ALA A 103 -7.98 -25.49 13.45
C ALA A 103 -8.27 -24.00 13.72
N ALA A 104 -8.03 -23.53 14.96
CA ALA A 104 -8.17 -22.11 15.29
C ALA A 104 -7.13 -21.26 14.55
N MET A 105 -5.93 -21.81 14.36
CA MET A 105 -4.89 -21.17 13.56
C MET A 105 -5.27 -21.10 12.08
N ALA A 106 -5.80 -22.17 11.49
CA ALA A 106 -6.20 -22.21 10.08
C ALA A 106 -7.21 -21.12 9.71
N ALA A 107 -8.24 -20.91 10.54
CA ALA A 107 -9.23 -19.85 10.34
C ALA A 107 -8.57 -18.45 10.35
N GLY A 108 -7.72 -18.17 11.35
CA GLY A 108 -7.03 -16.89 11.43
C GLY A 108 -6.01 -16.66 10.32
N VAL A 109 -5.36 -17.72 9.83
CA VAL A 109 -4.41 -17.64 8.71
C VAL A 109 -5.16 -17.31 7.41
N ALA A 110 -6.33 -17.92 7.18
CA ALA A 110 -7.17 -17.61 6.04
C ALA A 110 -7.67 -16.15 6.07
N GLU A 111 -8.02 -15.63 7.25
CA GLU A 111 -8.38 -14.22 7.42
C GLU A 111 -7.21 -13.29 7.07
N LEU A 112 -6.00 -13.59 7.54
CA LEU A 112 -4.80 -12.82 7.16
C LEU A 112 -4.58 -12.84 5.64
N ALA A 113 -4.83 -13.96 4.96
CA ALA A 113 -4.72 -14.04 3.51
C ALA A 113 -5.70 -13.08 2.79
N VAL A 114 -6.92 -12.93 3.30
CA VAL A 114 -7.89 -11.95 2.78
C VAL A 114 -7.39 -10.53 2.99
N VAL A 115 -6.89 -10.22 4.19
CA VAL A 115 -6.32 -8.90 4.52
C VAL A 115 -5.16 -8.55 3.60
N ARG A 116 -4.28 -9.51 3.26
CA ARG A 116 -3.16 -9.26 2.33
C ARG A 116 -3.61 -8.97 0.90
N ARG A 117 -4.64 -9.66 0.40
CA ARG A 117 -5.22 -9.36 -0.92
C ARG A 117 -5.87 -7.99 -0.95
N ALA A 118 -6.61 -7.62 0.10
CA ALA A 118 -7.20 -6.29 0.22
C ALA A 118 -6.13 -5.19 0.19
N ALA A 119 -5.08 -5.34 1.02
CA ALA A 119 -3.96 -4.40 1.03
C ALA A 119 -3.22 -4.31 -0.32
N ALA A 120 -3.12 -5.40 -1.07
CA ALA A 120 -2.55 -5.39 -2.41
C ALA A 120 -3.43 -4.59 -3.40
N GLY A 121 -4.74 -4.70 -3.27
CA GLY A 121 -5.72 -3.91 -4.03
C GLY A 121 -5.61 -2.42 -3.72
N ASP A 122 -5.62 -2.06 -2.43
CA ASP A 122 -5.48 -0.67 -1.98
C ASP A 122 -4.16 -0.05 -2.48
N ALA A 123 -3.07 -0.82 -2.45
CA ALA A 123 -1.77 -0.37 -2.96
C ALA A 123 -1.81 -0.13 -4.48
N ALA A 124 -2.49 -0.98 -5.24
CA ALA A 124 -2.67 -0.79 -6.68
C ALA A 124 -3.54 0.43 -6.99
N GLU A 125 -4.65 0.64 -6.27
CA GLU A 125 -5.51 1.81 -6.42
C GLU A 125 -4.77 3.11 -6.11
N ALA A 126 -4.01 3.14 -5.02
CA ALA A 126 -3.17 4.29 -4.68
C ALA A 126 -2.13 4.62 -5.77
N THR A 127 -1.63 3.63 -6.51
CA THR A 127 -0.76 3.91 -7.67
C THR A 127 -1.53 4.51 -8.85
N ALA A 128 -2.77 4.08 -9.09
CA ALA A 128 -3.61 4.61 -10.15
C ALA A 128 -4.03 6.07 -9.88
N GLU A 129 -4.40 6.41 -8.65
CA GLU A 129 -4.74 7.79 -8.25
C GLU A 129 -3.55 8.75 -8.44
N ARG A 130 -2.35 8.31 -8.04
CA ARG A 130 -1.12 9.09 -8.21
C ARG A 130 -0.76 9.30 -9.67
N ALA A 131 -1.04 8.34 -10.55
CA ALA A 131 -0.83 8.50 -11.98
C ALA A 131 -1.70 9.62 -12.56
N GLY A 132 -2.96 9.72 -12.11
CA GLY A 132 -3.85 10.82 -12.49
C GLY A 132 -3.28 12.19 -12.12
N VAL A 133 -2.74 12.33 -10.91
CA VAL A 133 -2.09 13.58 -10.46
C VAL A 133 -0.83 13.89 -11.27
N LEU A 134 0.00 12.88 -11.56
CA LEU A 134 1.23 13.07 -12.34
C LEU A 134 0.95 13.42 -13.81
N ILE A 135 -0.19 13.01 -14.37
CA ILE A 135 -0.62 13.36 -15.73
C ILE A 135 -1.29 14.75 -15.75
N ALA A 136 -2.20 15.01 -14.83
CA ALA A 136 -2.96 16.25 -14.78
C ALA A 136 -2.12 17.45 -14.30
N GLY A 137 -1.15 17.22 -13.41
CA GLY A 137 -0.29 18.28 -12.85
C GLY A 137 0.47 19.09 -13.91
N PRO A 138 1.23 18.45 -14.82
CA PRO A 138 1.93 19.14 -15.91
C PRO A 138 0.97 19.84 -16.89
N LEU A 139 -0.18 19.24 -17.18
CA LEU A 139 -1.21 19.85 -18.03
C LEU A 139 -1.78 21.11 -17.39
N ALA A 140 -2.15 21.05 -16.10
CA ALA A 140 -2.64 22.19 -15.34
C ALA A 140 -1.57 23.31 -15.28
N LEU A 141 -0.31 22.95 -15.05
CA LEU A 141 0.82 23.89 -15.09
C LEU A 141 0.96 24.58 -16.45
N CYS A 142 0.70 23.85 -17.55
CA CYS A 142 0.77 24.39 -18.90
C CYS A 142 -0.45 25.23 -19.27
N PHE A 143 -1.64 24.89 -18.78
CA PHE A 143 -2.90 25.57 -19.12
C PHE A 143 -3.15 26.83 -18.30
N LEU A 144 -2.67 26.87 -17.05
CA LEU A 144 -2.81 28.01 -16.14
C LEU A 144 -2.32 29.34 -16.76
N PRO A 145 -1.09 29.45 -17.30
CA PRO A 145 -0.61 30.70 -17.90
C PRO A 145 -1.39 31.08 -19.17
N ALA A 146 -1.76 30.10 -20.00
CA ALA A 146 -2.54 30.34 -21.21
C ALA A 146 -3.93 30.91 -20.88
N PHE A 147 -4.63 30.33 -19.90
CA PHE A 147 -5.95 30.81 -19.46
C PHE A 147 -5.90 32.25 -18.91
N VAL A 148 -4.83 32.60 -18.20
CA VAL A 148 -4.66 33.97 -17.67
C VAL A 148 -4.51 34.99 -18.81
N VAL A 149 -3.66 34.69 -19.79
CA VAL A 149 -3.38 35.60 -20.92
C VAL A 149 -4.57 35.72 -21.87
N LEU A 150 -5.20 34.60 -22.20
CA LEU A 150 -6.26 34.54 -23.21
C LEU A 150 -7.66 34.79 -22.67
N GLY A 151 -7.92 34.48 -21.39
CA GLY A 151 -9.25 34.56 -20.78
C GLY A 151 -9.35 35.66 -19.74
N LEU A 152 -8.65 35.48 -18.62
CA LEU A 152 -8.85 36.28 -17.41
C LEU A 152 -8.54 37.78 -17.61
N ILE A 153 -7.38 38.10 -18.18
CA ILE A 153 -6.93 39.49 -18.39
C ILE A 153 -7.93 40.29 -19.26
N PRO A 154 -8.34 39.81 -20.45
CA PRO A 154 -9.34 40.50 -21.28
C PRO A 154 -10.67 40.72 -20.57
N THR A 155 -11.18 39.72 -19.85
CA THR A 155 -12.47 39.85 -19.14
C THR A 155 -12.43 40.89 -18.03
N ILE A 156 -11.36 40.95 -17.25
CA ILE A 156 -11.23 41.95 -16.17
C ILE A 156 -11.11 43.35 -16.77
N ALA A 157 -10.37 43.51 -17.87
CA ALA A 157 -10.25 44.80 -18.55
C ALA A 157 -11.60 45.31 -19.06
N GLY A 158 -12.40 44.46 -19.72
CA GLY A 158 -13.72 44.85 -20.22
C GLY A 158 -14.73 45.18 -19.11
N LEU A 159 -14.71 44.44 -18.00
CA LEU A 159 -15.56 44.73 -16.84
C LEU A 159 -15.18 46.05 -16.16
N ALA A 160 -13.87 46.33 -16.02
CA ALA A 160 -13.39 47.58 -15.47
C ALA A 160 -13.85 48.77 -16.32
N ASP A 161 -13.76 48.67 -17.65
CA ASP A 161 -14.22 49.70 -18.58
C ASP A 161 -15.73 49.96 -18.47
N THR A 162 -16.52 48.89 -18.30
CA THR A 162 -17.98 49.00 -18.17
C THR A 162 -18.40 49.65 -16.86
N MET A 163 -17.74 49.31 -15.75
CA MET A 163 -17.99 49.90 -14.43
C MET A 163 -17.51 51.35 -14.35
N LEU A 164 -16.29 51.66 -14.79
CA LEU A 164 -15.78 53.04 -14.83
C LEU A 164 -16.54 53.91 -15.85
N GLY A 165 -16.96 53.33 -16.98
CA GLY A 165 -17.83 53.98 -17.94
C GLY A 165 -19.19 54.35 -17.35
N SER A 166 -19.78 53.48 -16.53
CA SER A 166 -21.04 53.76 -15.84
C SER A 166 -20.94 54.81 -14.71
N LEU A 167 -19.76 54.97 -14.09
CA LEU A 167 -19.49 55.98 -13.06
C LEU A 167 -19.18 57.37 -13.66
N THR A 168 -18.68 57.43 -14.90
CA THR A 168 -18.38 58.67 -15.63
C THR A 168 -19.54 59.15 -16.50
N ALA A 169 -20.40 58.24 -16.95
CA ALA A 169 -21.72 58.54 -17.50
C ALA A 169 -22.75 58.74 -16.37
N GLY A 170 -22.57 59.77 -15.55
CA GLY A 170 -23.65 60.25 -14.67
C GLY A 170 -24.89 60.67 -15.47
N PRO A 171 -26.11 60.54 -14.92
CA PRO A 171 -27.35 60.74 -15.67
C PRO A 171 -27.47 62.20 -16.12
N ALA A 172 -27.48 62.41 -17.43
CA ALA A 172 -27.94 63.66 -18.06
C ALA A 172 -29.48 63.71 -18.06
#